data_AF-A0A4Q5ZGP6-F1
#
_entry.id   AF-A0A4Q5ZGP6-F1
#
_cell.length_a   1.000
_cell.length_b   1.000
_cell.length_c   1.000
_cell.angle_alpha   90.00
_cell.angle_beta   90.00
_cell.angle_gamma   90.00
#
_symmetry.space_group_name_H-M   'P 1'
#
loop_
_entity.id
_entity.type
_entity.pdbx_description
1 polymer ?
#
loop_
_entity_poly.entity_id
_entity_poly.type
_entity_poly.pdbx_seq_one_letter_code
_entity_poly.pdbx_strand_id
1 'polypeptide(L)'
;MLINETYNGFEVEFDYNPRIVSAIKNIPGRKFNGGKKVWFIPKDSKDALEAFAQRFGHSTHTDNRPEIVGDVAILPEPSEKVVFFCKDNIKLPPFHYQLQGVESGAHFQRFINGDEPGLGKTLQSIATVTYLNAFPCLVVCPS
;
A
#
# COMPACT_ATOMS: atom_id res chain seq x y z
N MET A 1 -16.12 -3.01 -5.92
CA MET A 1 -16.27 -4.45 -6.27
C MET A 1 -15.12 -4.81 -7.20
N LEU A 2 -14.46 -5.96 -7.03
CA LEU A 2 -13.37 -6.43 -7.88
C LEU A 2 -13.84 -7.64 -8.70
N ILE A 3 -13.54 -7.65 -10.00
CA ILE A 3 -13.85 -8.75 -10.91
C ILE A 3 -12.54 -9.12 -11.61
N ASN A 4 -12.04 -10.32 -11.34
CA ASN A 4 -10.85 -10.87 -11.99
C ASN A 4 -11.30 -11.95 -13.00
N GLU A 5 -10.84 -11.87 -14.25
CA GLU A 5 -11.05 -12.93 -15.22
C GLU A 5 -10.02 -14.04 -15.05
N THR A 6 -10.48 -15.29 -15.11
CA THR A 6 -9.66 -16.51 -15.01
C THR A 6 -9.92 -17.40 -16.21
N TYR A 7 -9.08 -18.42 -16.40
CA TYR A 7 -9.25 -19.38 -17.50
C TYR A 7 -10.64 -20.04 -17.52
N ASN A 8 -11.23 -20.30 -16.35
CA ASN A 8 -12.50 -21.04 -16.20
C ASN A 8 -13.73 -20.16 -15.94
N GLY A 9 -13.58 -18.84 -15.75
CA GLY A 9 -14.68 -17.97 -15.32
C GLY A 9 -14.20 -16.66 -14.71
N PHE A 10 -15.03 -16.05 -13.89
CA PHE A 10 -14.74 -14.79 -13.21
C PHE A 10 -14.74 -14.98 -11.70
N GLU A 11 -13.76 -14.41 -11.00
CA GLU A 11 -13.75 -14.30 -9.54
C GLU A 11 -14.21 -12.88 -9.16
N VAL A 12 -15.27 -12.79 -8.37
CA VAL A 12 -15.91 -11.54 -7.93
C VAL A 12 -15.75 -11.39 -6.43
N GLU A 13 -15.14 -10.29 -6.02
CA GLU A 13 -14.87 -9.95 -4.62
C GLU A 13 -15.52 -8.61 -4.27
N PHE A 14 -16.14 -8.54 -3.10
CA PHE A 14 -16.72 -7.31 -2.57
C PHE A 14 -16.91 -7.37 -1.06
N ASP A 15 -16.91 -6.19 -0.42
CA ASP A 15 -17.26 -6.01 0.98
C ASP A 15 -18.67 -6.51 1.26
N TYR A 16 -18.84 -7.17 2.40
CA TYR A 16 -20.13 -7.77 2.75
C TYR A 16 -21.25 -6.72 2.73
N ASN A 17 -22.15 -6.86 1.77
CA ASN A 17 -23.36 -6.06 1.65
C ASN A 17 -24.52 -7.01 1.34
N PRO A 18 -25.53 -7.15 2.23
CA PRO A 18 -26.65 -8.07 2.05
C PRO A 18 -27.37 -7.91 0.70
N ARG A 19 -27.46 -6.68 0.17
CA ARG A 19 -28.08 -6.42 -1.13
C ARG A 19 -27.24 -7.01 -2.27
N ILE A 20 -25.93 -6.82 -2.24
CA ILE A 20 -25.01 -7.37 -3.26
C ILE A 20 -24.97 -8.89 -3.18
N VAL A 21 -24.93 -9.46 -1.96
CA VAL A 21 -24.99 -10.92 -1.74
C VAL A 21 -26.29 -11.51 -2.28
N SER A 22 -27.43 -10.86 -2.06
CA SER A 22 -28.72 -11.32 -2.59
C SER A 22 -28.74 -11.31 -4.12
N ALA A 23 -28.12 -10.30 -4.73
CA ALA A 23 -28.09 -10.17 -6.18
C ALA A 23 -27.13 -11.15 -6.85
N ILE A 24 -25.92 -11.36 -6.31
CA ILE A 24 -24.95 -12.29 -6.91
C ILE A 24 -25.41 -13.74 -6.81
N LYS A 25 -26.20 -14.08 -5.77
CA LYS A 25 -26.84 -15.39 -5.63
C LYS A 25 -27.83 -15.73 -6.74
N ASN A 26 -28.31 -14.75 -7.50
CA ASN A 26 -29.22 -14.94 -8.63
C ASN A 26 -28.48 -15.23 -9.95
N ILE A 27 -27.15 -15.09 -10.01
CA ILE A 27 -26.38 -15.39 -11.23
C ILE A 27 -26.30 -16.90 -11.44
N PRO A 28 -26.69 -17.46 -12.59
CA PRO A 28 -26.60 -18.90 -12.82
C PRO A 28 -25.19 -19.46 -12.60
N GLY A 29 -25.08 -20.66 -12.03
CA GLY A 29 -23.79 -21.35 -11.87
C GLY A 29 -22.81 -20.75 -10.85
N ARG A 30 -23.16 -19.67 -10.15
CA ARG A 30 -22.31 -19.06 -9.10
C ARG A 30 -21.89 -20.05 -8.01
N LYS A 31 -20.66 -19.94 -7.53
CA LYS A 31 -20.12 -20.69 -6.38
C LYS A 31 -19.35 -19.77 -5.45
N PHE A 32 -19.62 -19.83 -4.15
CA PHE A 32 -18.81 -19.11 -3.17
C PHE A 32 -17.60 -19.96 -2.74
N ASN A 33 -16.41 -19.37 -2.80
CA ASN A 33 -15.19 -19.96 -2.28
C ASN A 33 -14.87 -19.33 -0.91
N GLY A 34 -15.18 -20.04 0.17
CA GLY A 34 -14.99 -19.54 1.54
C GLY A 34 -13.52 -19.34 1.96
N GLY A 35 -12.58 -20.08 1.34
CA GLY A 35 -11.15 -19.94 1.63
C GLY A 35 -10.59 -18.62 1.11
N LYS A 36 -10.98 -18.24 -0.11
CA LYS A 36 -10.61 -16.95 -0.73
C LYS A 36 -11.59 -15.81 -0.43
N LYS A 37 -12.77 -16.12 0.11
CA LYS A 37 -13.92 -15.20 0.27
C LYS A 37 -14.38 -14.55 -1.05
N VAL A 38 -14.29 -15.27 -2.16
CA VAL A 38 -14.69 -14.78 -3.50
C VAL A 38 -15.87 -15.58 -4.07
N TRP A 39 -16.64 -14.96 -4.95
CA TRP A 39 -17.67 -15.62 -5.76
C TRP A 39 -17.11 -15.98 -7.13
N PHE A 40 -17.13 -17.25 -7.48
CA PHE A 40 -16.82 -17.73 -8.82
C PHE A 40 -18.06 -17.74 -9.69
N ILE A 41 -17.98 -17.15 -10.88
CA ILE A 41 -19.01 -17.12 -11.91
C ILE A 41 -18.50 -17.83 -13.18
N PRO A 42 -19.21 -18.83 -13.72
CA PRO A 42 -18.82 -19.48 -14.97
C PRO A 42 -18.83 -18.52 -16.16
N LYS A 43 -18.01 -18.80 -17.19
CA LYS A 43 -17.96 -17.98 -18.42
C LYS A 43 -19.31 -17.86 -19.12
N ASP A 44 -20.12 -18.92 -19.09
CA ASP A 44 -21.45 -18.94 -19.72
C ASP A 44 -22.44 -17.95 -19.09
N SER A 45 -22.13 -17.42 -17.90
CA SER A 45 -22.95 -16.43 -17.18
C SER A 45 -22.36 -15.02 -17.24
N LYS A 46 -21.50 -14.74 -18.24
CA LYS A 46 -20.86 -13.43 -18.45
C LYS A 46 -21.89 -12.30 -18.58
N ASP A 47 -22.94 -12.46 -19.38
CA ASP A 47 -23.96 -11.42 -19.58
C ASP A 47 -24.69 -11.06 -18.27
N ALA A 48 -24.96 -12.08 -17.44
CA ALA A 48 -25.56 -11.89 -16.12
C ALA A 48 -24.59 -11.20 -15.14
N LEU A 49 -23.29 -11.47 -15.26
CA LEU A 49 -22.25 -10.78 -14.51
C LEU A 49 -22.11 -9.31 -14.93
N GLU A 50 -22.17 -9.01 -16.23
CA GLU A 50 -22.13 -7.64 -16.75
C GLU A 50 -23.33 -6.83 -16.27
N ALA A 51 -24.54 -7.38 -16.34
CA ALA A 51 -25.75 -6.74 -15.80
C ALA A 51 -25.66 -6.52 -14.28
N PHE A 52 -25.10 -7.48 -13.55
CA PHE A 52 -24.82 -7.34 -12.11
C PHE A 52 -23.79 -6.22 -11.83
N ALA A 53 -22.71 -6.16 -12.62
CA ALA A 53 -21.67 -5.15 -12.49
C ALA A 53 -22.20 -3.74 -12.85
N GLN A 54 -23.07 -3.60 -13.85
CA GLN A 54 -23.73 -2.31 -14.13
C GLN A 54 -24.60 -1.84 -12.96
N ARG A 55 -25.26 -2.77 -12.26
CA ARG A 55 -26.15 -2.45 -11.15
C ARG A 55 -25.44 -2.17 -9.83
N PHE A 56 -24.30 -2.82 -9.57
CA PHE A 56 -23.60 -2.79 -8.27
C PHE A 56 -22.13 -2.38 -8.34
N GLY A 57 -21.59 -2.12 -9.53
CA GLY A 57 -20.20 -1.77 -9.79
C GLY A 57 -19.75 -0.44 -9.18
N HIS A 58 -20.69 0.36 -8.66
CA HIS A 58 -20.40 1.57 -7.88
C HIS A 58 -20.14 1.32 -6.40
N SER A 59 -20.09 0.05 -5.96
CA SER A 59 -19.67 -0.25 -4.58
C SER A 59 -18.18 0.08 -4.46
N THR A 60 -17.91 1.28 -3.93
CA THR A 60 -16.61 1.85 -3.61
C THR A 60 -15.75 0.81 -2.89
N HIS A 61 -14.80 0.21 -3.59
CA HIS A 61 -13.57 -0.21 -2.95
C HIS A 61 -12.59 0.92 -3.17
N THR A 62 -12.17 1.53 -2.08
CA THR A 62 -10.77 1.91 -1.94
C THR A 62 -9.96 0.66 -2.26
N ASP A 63 -9.26 0.68 -3.39
CA ASP A 63 -8.26 -0.34 -3.71
C ASP A 63 -7.30 -0.45 -2.53
N ASN A 64 -7.39 -1.55 -1.77
CA ASN A 64 -6.40 -1.89 -0.74
C ASN A 64 -5.26 -2.75 -1.33
N ARG A 65 -5.20 -2.86 -2.66
CA ARG A 65 -3.97 -3.26 -3.33
C ARG A 65 -3.05 -2.03 -3.27
N PRO A 66 -1.78 -2.14 -2.82
CA PRO A 66 -0.84 -1.07 -3.09
C PRO A 66 -0.85 -0.89 -4.61
N GLU A 67 -1.30 0.28 -5.08
CA GLU A 67 -1.09 0.66 -6.47
C GLU A 67 0.42 0.74 -6.66
N ILE A 68 1.02 -0.34 -7.19
CA ILE A 68 2.39 -0.28 -7.69
C ILE A 68 2.29 0.41 -9.04
N VAL A 69 2.30 1.75 -9.02
CA VAL A 69 2.33 2.56 -10.25
C VAL A 69 3.77 2.60 -10.74
N GLY A 70 4.09 1.70 -11.67
CA GLY A 70 5.39 1.67 -12.37
C GLY A 70 6.53 1.00 -11.59
N ASP A 71 7.75 1.20 -12.06
CA ASP A 71 8.96 0.69 -11.42
C ASP A 71 9.30 1.56 -10.20
N VAL A 72 9.37 0.93 -9.02
CA VAL A 72 9.84 1.63 -7.81
C VAL A 72 11.33 1.91 -7.96
N ALA A 73 11.70 3.19 -7.99
CA ALA A 73 13.09 3.59 -8.02
C ALA A 73 13.83 3.00 -6.81
N ILE A 74 14.97 2.36 -7.07
CA ILE A 74 15.83 1.81 -6.02
C ILE A 74 16.33 2.97 -5.15
N LEU A 75 16.22 2.82 -3.83
CA LEU A 75 16.75 3.81 -2.91
C LEU A 75 18.27 3.94 -3.10
N PRO A 76 18.82 5.16 -3.08
CA PRO A 76 20.25 5.35 -3.25
C PRO A 76 21.02 4.72 -2.09
N GLU A 77 22.19 4.15 -2.39
CA GLU A 77 23.12 3.72 -1.36
C GLU A 77 23.56 4.91 -0.49
N PRO A 78 23.63 4.77 0.84
CA PRO A 78 23.97 5.87 1.72
C PRO A 78 25.44 6.24 1.54
N SER A 79 25.71 7.55 1.45
CA SER A 79 27.08 8.04 1.32
C SER A 79 27.87 7.78 2.61
N GLU A 80 29.19 7.61 2.50
CA GLU A 80 30.07 7.46 3.67
C GLU A 80 29.90 8.61 4.67
N LYS A 81 29.57 9.82 4.18
CA LYS A 81 29.29 10.99 5.02
C LYS A 81 28.07 10.77 5.92
N VAL A 82 26.96 10.28 5.37
CA VAL A 82 25.76 9.96 6.15
C VAL A 82 26.02 8.82 7.12
N VAL A 83 26.70 7.76 6.67
CA VAL A 83 27.04 6.62 7.54
C VAL A 83 27.89 7.07 8.73
N PHE A 84 28.97 7.81 8.47
CA PHE A 84 29.89 8.28 9.51
C PHE A 84 29.21 9.27 10.45
N PHE A 85 28.46 10.24 9.91
CA PHE A 85 27.73 11.20 10.73
C PHE A 85 26.75 10.50 11.68
N CYS A 86 25.94 9.58 11.16
CA CYS A 86 24.94 8.87 11.95
C CYS A 86 25.59 8.01 13.04
N LYS A 87 26.73 7.37 12.74
CA LYS A 87 27.48 6.59 13.71
C LYS A 87 27.97 7.42 14.90
N ASP A 88 28.41 8.65 14.65
CA ASP A 88 29.03 9.50 15.67
C ASP A 88 28.02 10.38 16.43
N ASN A 89 26.91 10.77 15.77
CA ASN A 89 25.98 11.77 16.29
C ASN A 89 24.61 11.20 16.71
N ILE A 90 24.25 9.99 16.25
CA ILE A 90 22.99 9.35 16.60
C ILE A 90 23.27 8.22 17.58
N LYS A 91 22.71 8.33 18.80
CA LYS A 91 22.96 7.38 19.90
C LYS A 91 22.64 5.92 19.55
N LEU A 92 21.58 5.72 18.78
CA LEU A 92 21.19 4.41 18.29
C LEU A 92 21.58 4.33 16.81
N PRO A 93 22.61 3.55 16.42
CA PRO A 93 23.05 3.49 15.05
C PRO A 93 21.90 3.01 14.14
N PRO A 94 21.54 3.76 13.08
CA PRO A 94 20.47 3.37 12.19
C PRO A 94 20.80 2.08 11.40
N PHE A 95 19.79 1.29 11.06
CA PHE A 95 19.92 0.20 10.10
C PHE A 95 20.25 0.74 8.70
N HIS A 96 20.76 -0.13 7.82
CA HIS A 96 21.15 0.27 6.47
C HIS A 96 20.01 0.95 5.67
N TYR A 97 18.80 0.39 5.69
CA TYR A 97 17.64 1.02 5.03
C TYR A 97 17.27 2.38 5.65
N GLN A 98 17.50 2.57 6.95
CA GLN A 98 17.27 3.84 7.63
C GLN A 98 18.30 4.89 7.19
N LEU A 99 19.54 4.47 6.93
CA LEU A 99 20.57 5.34 6.36
C LEU A 99 20.23 5.75 4.92
N GLN A 100 19.67 4.85 4.11
CA GLN A 100 19.14 5.18 2.78
C GLN A 100 18.00 6.22 2.86
N GLY A 101 17.12 6.09 3.86
CA GLY A 101 16.08 7.06 4.16
C GLY A 101 16.64 8.44 4.56
N VAL A 102 17.70 8.48 5.37
CA VAL A 102 18.40 9.73 5.75
C VAL A 102 19.11 10.38 4.56
N GLU A 103 19.81 9.60 3.72
CA GLU A 103 20.44 10.09 2.49
C GLU A 103 19.41 10.70 1.54
N SER A 104 18.30 9.97 1.31
CA SER A 104 17.18 10.46 0.49
C SER A 104 16.57 11.73 1.09
N GLY A 105 16.38 11.77 2.41
CA GLY A 105 15.87 12.95 3.09
C GLY A 105 16.79 14.17 2.97
N ALA A 106 18.11 13.95 3.05
CA ALA A 106 19.11 14.99 2.85
C ALA A 106 19.12 15.50 1.39
N HIS A 107 18.94 14.61 0.42
CA HIS A 107 18.91 14.95 -1.00
C HIS A 107 17.64 15.72 -1.38
N PHE A 108 16.46 15.20 -1.02
CA PHE A 108 15.18 15.79 -1.44
C PHE A 108 14.77 17.00 -0.61
N GLN A 109 15.15 17.06 0.68
CA GLN A 109 14.80 18.07 1.68
C GLN A 109 13.30 18.21 2.01
N ARG A 110 12.42 17.96 1.04
CA ARG A 110 10.96 17.91 1.14
C ARG A 110 10.49 16.58 0.57
N PHE A 111 10.18 15.64 1.46
CA PHE A 111 9.84 14.27 1.09
C PHE A 111 8.87 13.67 2.09
N ILE A 112 8.26 12.56 1.69
CA ILE A 112 7.41 11.74 2.56
C ILE A 112 8.19 10.47 2.88
N ASN A 113 8.43 10.21 4.16
CA ASN A 113 8.98 8.94 4.60
C ASN A 113 7.84 7.91 4.73
N GLY A 114 7.70 7.09 3.68
CA GLY A 114 6.66 6.08 3.52
C GLY A 114 6.98 4.70 4.11
N ASP A 115 8.02 4.57 4.95
CA ASP A 115 8.38 3.28 5.54
C ASP A 115 7.24 2.68 6.36
N GLU A 116 7.20 1.35 6.46
CA GLU A 116 6.17 0.64 7.21
C GLU A 116 6.13 1.06 8.70
N PRO A 117 4.96 0.97 9.36
CA PRO A 117 4.85 1.18 10.81
C PRO A 117 5.81 0.24 11.58
N GLY A 118 6.51 0.77 12.58
CA GLY A 118 7.45 -0.01 13.40
C GLY A 118 8.91 0.01 12.94
N LEU A 119 9.22 0.48 11.72
CA LEU A 119 10.59 0.54 11.19
C LEU A 119 11.43 1.73 11.69
N GLY A 120 10.95 2.51 12.66
CA GLY A 120 11.73 3.58 13.28
C GLY A 120 11.85 4.88 12.45
N LYS A 121 10.78 5.30 11.77
CA LYS A 121 10.70 6.59 11.03
C LYS A 121 11.09 7.82 11.88
N THR A 122 10.78 7.80 13.17
CA THR A 122 11.18 8.88 14.09
C THR A 122 12.69 9.04 14.16
N LEU A 123 13.43 7.93 14.21
CA LEU A 123 14.89 7.95 14.23
C LEU A 123 15.45 8.50 12.92
N GLN A 124 14.89 8.10 11.78
CA GLN A 124 15.27 8.65 10.48
C GLN A 124 15.00 10.17 10.39
N SER A 125 13.87 10.63 10.92
CA SER A 125 13.51 12.05 10.93
C SER A 125 14.49 12.87 11.77
N ILE A 126 14.81 12.38 12.98
CA ILE A 126 15.81 13.00 13.86
C ILE A 126 17.19 13.03 13.20
N ALA A 127 17.64 11.90 12.64
CA ALA A 127 18.92 11.80 11.96
C ALA A 127 19.02 12.77 10.77
N THR A 128 17.98 12.86 9.96
CA THR A 128 17.92 13.77 8.80
C THR A 128 18.01 15.24 9.21
N VAL A 129 17.20 15.67 10.19
CA VAL A 129 17.21 17.05 10.69
C VAL A 129 18.56 17.41 11.30
N THR A 130 19.16 16.48 12.05
CA THR A 130 20.46 16.68 12.71
C THR A 130 21.59 16.74 11.67
N TYR A 131 21.58 15.85 10.68
CA TYR A 131 22.55 15.83 9.58
C TYR A 131 22.53 17.12 8.76
N LEU A 132 21.33 17.63 8.46
CA LEU A 132 21.15 18.89 7.73
C LEU A 132 21.35 20.14 8.61
N ASN A 133 21.55 19.98 9.92
CA ASN A 133 21.57 21.06 10.90
C ASN A 133 20.34 22.00 10.76
N ALA A 134 19.17 21.41 10.52
CA ALA A 134 17.93 22.13 10.19
C ALA A 134 17.21 22.61 11.47
N PHE A 135 17.89 23.44 12.26
CA PHE A 135 17.37 24.04 13.48
C PHE A 135 17.12 25.55 13.30
N PRO A 136 16.06 26.12 13.92
CA PRO A 136 15.07 25.48 14.78
C PRO A 136 14.13 24.51 14.02
N CYS A 137 13.70 23.43 14.69
CA CYS A 137 12.87 22.37 14.11
C CYS A 137 11.52 22.28 14.85
N LEU A 138 10.41 22.25 14.10
CA LEU A 138 9.06 22.04 14.63
C LEU A 138 8.60 20.61 14.30
N VAL A 139 8.22 19.86 15.33
CA VAL A 139 7.66 18.51 15.20
C VAL A 139 6.19 18.55 15.62
N VAL A 140 5.32 17.98 14.79
CA VAL A 140 3.88 17.87 15.07
C VAL A 140 3.50 16.40 15.04
N CYS A 141 2.89 15.91 16.12
CA CYS A 141 2.35 14.56 16.22
C CYS A 141 1.00 14.58 16.97
N PRO A 142 0.12 13.58 16.76
CA PRO A 142 -1.07 13.40 17.59
C PRO A 142 -0.72 13.20 19.06
N SER A 143 -1.62 13.64 19.95
CA SER A 143 -1.54 13.44 21.40
C SER A 143 -1.82 12.00 21.81
#